data_AF-A0A7C9FBS6-F1
#
_entry.id   AF-A0A7C9FBS6-F1
#
_cell.length_a   1.000
_cell.length_b   1.000
_cell.length_c   1.000
_cell.angle_alpha   90.00
_cell.angle_beta   90.00
_cell.angle_gamma   90.00
#
_symmetry.space_group_name_H-M   'P 1'
#
loop_
_entity.id
_entity.type
_entity.pdbx_description
1 polymer ?
#
loop_
_entity_poly.entity_id
_entity_poly.type
_entity_poly.pdbx_seq_one_letter_code
_entity_poly.pdbx_strand_id
1 'polypeptide(L)'
;MRTYSIVVPVFNRPEELDELLESLTRQQYRDFEVIVVEDGSTRTAWEIVDKYNTRLDIHYFFIENVGQGFARNYGFSKAKGDYLIVFDSDTIIPPHYLTTVDQRLSREFLDAYGGPDRADANFTTLQKAISYAMTSFFTTGGIRGKTKNAGGAFQPRSFNMGMSRRVFQETGGFAKRDMGEDIELGIRLRSHNYRMGLIPDAYVYHKRRGTFRDFWKQVHSFGRTRFLLDELHPGLGLIKPVHAFPAFFVVFCGFIPLWYFAFSPFFWISLAVLGLFVGTIFLDSLVKNKSLAVAFLSIGASFVQLFGYGTGFLREGARRIF
;
A
#
# COMPACT_ATOMS: atom_id res chain seq x y z
N MET A 1 -14.15 -20.91 18.66
CA MET A 1 -13.92 -19.57 18.08
C MET A 1 -12.48 -19.53 17.57
N ARG A 2 -12.19 -18.78 16.51
CA ARG A 2 -10.81 -18.66 16.01
C ARG A 2 -10.05 -17.65 16.84
N THR A 3 -8.77 -17.90 17.04
CA THR A 3 -7.86 -16.93 17.67
C THR A 3 -7.14 -16.11 16.59
N TYR A 4 -6.91 -14.83 16.84
CA TYR A 4 -6.20 -13.94 15.90
C TYR A 4 -4.92 -13.39 16.52
N SER A 5 -3.84 -13.35 15.74
CA SER A 5 -2.63 -12.61 16.11
C SER A 5 -2.45 -11.46 15.15
N ILE A 6 -2.51 -10.25 15.68
CA ILE A 6 -2.31 -9.02 14.93
C ILE A 6 -0.84 -8.65 15.01
N VAL A 7 -0.13 -8.70 13.89
CA VAL A 7 1.29 -8.34 13.79
C VAL A 7 1.43 -6.94 13.19
N VAL A 8 2.11 -6.06 13.91
CA VAL A 8 2.30 -4.65 13.54
C VAL A 8 3.80 -4.35 13.47
N PRO A 9 4.40 -4.27 12.28
CA PRO A 9 5.75 -3.75 12.13
C PRO A 9 5.76 -2.23 12.33
N VAL A 10 6.72 -1.71 13.07
CA VAL A 10 6.88 -0.25 13.28
C VAL A 10 8.33 0.16 13.07
N PHE A 11 8.51 1.30 12.38
CA PHE A 11 9.81 1.95 12.19
C PHE A 11 9.67 3.47 12.24
N ASN A 12 10.18 4.09 13.31
CA ASN A 12 10.18 5.54 13.55
C ASN A 12 8.79 6.20 13.47
N ARG A 13 7.74 5.50 13.89
CA ARG A 13 6.33 5.94 13.79
C ARG A 13 5.52 5.71 15.09
N PRO A 14 6.01 6.16 16.26
CA PRO A 14 5.31 5.92 17.52
C PRO A 14 3.92 6.55 17.57
N GLU A 15 3.71 7.72 16.96
CA GLU A 15 2.43 8.42 16.97
C GLU A 15 1.35 7.69 16.15
N GLU A 16 1.73 7.13 15.00
CA GLU A 16 0.80 6.34 14.19
C GLU A 16 0.43 5.03 14.91
N LEU A 17 1.41 4.39 15.57
CA LEU A 17 1.16 3.21 16.37
C LEU A 17 0.17 3.48 17.52
N ASP A 18 0.27 4.63 18.21
CA ASP A 18 -0.65 4.98 19.31
C ASP A 18 -2.11 4.97 18.83
N GLU A 19 -2.38 5.58 17.66
CA GLU A 19 -3.73 5.63 17.10
C GLU A 19 -4.24 4.25 16.63
N LEU A 20 -3.36 3.43 16.03
CA LEU A 20 -3.69 2.06 15.67
C LEU A 20 -4.06 1.24 16.92
N LEU A 21 -3.21 1.25 17.95
CA LEU A 21 -3.43 0.49 19.19
C LEU A 21 -4.72 0.95 19.89
N GLU A 22 -4.97 2.26 19.96
CA GLU A 22 -6.23 2.80 20.48
C GLU A 22 -7.44 2.23 19.72
N SER A 23 -7.37 2.15 18.38
CA SER A 23 -8.43 1.56 17.57
C SER A 23 -8.65 0.07 17.84
N LEU A 24 -7.58 -0.67 18.15
CA LEU A 24 -7.65 -2.10 18.50
C LEU A 24 -8.34 -2.33 19.86
N THR A 25 -8.17 -1.42 20.83
CA THR A 25 -8.89 -1.54 22.12
C THR A 25 -10.42 -1.52 21.99
N ARG A 26 -10.91 -0.97 20.88
CA ARG A 26 -12.33 -0.79 20.57
C ARG A 26 -12.92 -1.94 19.75
N GLN A 27 -12.14 -2.99 19.45
CA GLN A 27 -12.65 -4.15 18.73
C GLN A 27 -13.77 -4.84 19.52
N GLN A 28 -14.81 -5.24 18.80
CA GLN A 28 -15.94 -5.99 19.34
C GLN A 28 -15.58 -7.46 19.58
N TYR A 29 -14.73 -8.02 18.74
CA TYR A 29 -14.13 -9.35 18.94
C TYR A 29 -12.96 -9.22 19.93
N ARG A 30 -12.85 -10.13 20.92
CA ARG A 30 -11.88 -10.00 22.04
C ARG A 30 -10.80 -11.06 22.08
N ASP A 31 -10.94 -12.15 21.34
CA ASP A 31 -10.00 -13.28 21.36
C ASP A 31 -8.86 -13.05 20.34
N PHE A 32 -7.99 -12.09 20.66
CA PHE A 32 -6.84 -11.74 19.85
C PHE A 32 -5.66 -11.23 20.69
N GLU A 33 -4.45 -11.47 20.20
CA GLU A 33 -3.21 -10.85 20.71
C GLU A 33 -2.67 -9.83 19.71
N VAL A 34 -1.84 -8.90 20.18
CA VAL A 34 -1.16 -7.88 19.37
C VAL A 34 0.34 -8.04 19.55
N ILE A 35 1.06 -8.16 18.43
CA ILE A 35 2.51 -8.34 18.39
C ILE A 35 3.10 -7.15 17.65
N VAL A 36 3.71 -6.24 18.40
CA VAL A 36 4.44 -5.10 17.85
C VAL A 36 5.89 -5.50 17.63
N VAL A 37 6.35 -5.38 16.39
CA VAL A 37 7.75 -5.63 16.01
C VAL A 37 8.39 -4.31 15.60
N GLU A 38 9.25 -3.79 16.46
CA GLU A 38 10.01 -2.56 16.20
C GLU A 38 11.28 -2.89 15.40
N ASP A 39 11.33 -2.42 14.15
CA ASP A 39 12.32 -2.78 13.14
C ASP A 39 13.51 -1.79 13.12
N GLY A 40 14.21 -1.67 14.25
CA GLY A 40 15.41 -0.84 14.37
C GLY A 40 15.16 0.67 14.42
N SER A 41 14.04 1.10 15.02
CA SER A 41 13.72 2.51 15.20
C SER A 41 14.78 3.27 16.02
N THR A 42 15.07 4.51 15.63
CA THR A 42 15.78 5.47 16.48
C THR A 42 14.82 6.18 17.44
N ARG A 43 13.57 6.40 17.01
CA ARG A 43 12.45 6.84 17.84
C ARG A 43 11.57 5.64 18.16
N THR A 44 11.87 4.95 19.26
CA THR A 44 11.17 3.73 19.66
C THR A 44 9.75 4.01 20.13
N ALA A 45 8.85 3.04 19.95
CA ALA A 45 7.46 3.08 20.36
C ALA A 45 7.19 2.30 21.66
N TRP A 46 8.23 1.92 22.42
CA TRP A 46 8.10 1.22 23.70
C TRP A 46 7.09 1.88 24.66
N GLU A 47 7.23 3.19 24.91
CA GLU A 47 6.34 3.93 25.83
C GLU A 47 4.88 3.91 25.36
N ILE A 48 4.67 3.93 24.03
CA ILE A 48 3.35 3.82 23.44
C ILE A 48 2.78 2.43 23.69
N VAL A 49 3.57 1.37 23.52
CA VAL A 49 3.10 0.00 23.75
C VAL A 49 2.78 -0.27 25.21
N ASP A 50 3.62 0.20 26.14
CA ASP A 50 3.44 0.01 27.58
C ASP A 50 2.11 0.60 28.08
N LYS A 51 1.69 1.76 27.54
CA LYS A 51 0.38 2.38 27.79
C LYS A 51 -0.82 1.46 27.52
N TYR A 52 -0.69 0.47 26.62
CA TYR A 52 -1.78 -0.43 26.24
C TYR A 52 -1.71 -1.81 26.92
N ASN A 53 -0.70 -2.09 27.73
CA ASN A 53 -0.45 -3.43 28.31
C ASN A 53 -1.58 -3.93 29.22
N THR A 54 -2.41 -3.02 29.76
CA THR A 54 -3.60 -3.36 30.59
C THR A 54 -4.90 -3.45 29.78
N ARG A 55 -4.88 -3.04 28.51
CA ARG A 55 -6.07 -2.94 27.64
C ARG A 55 -6.06 -3.94 26.48
N LEU A 56 -4.89 -4.48 26.14
CA LEU A 56 -4.66 -5.45 25.07
C LEU A 56 -3.71 -6.54 25.58
N ASP A 57 -3.90 -7.78 25.10
CA ASP A 57 -2.84 -8.79 25.18
C ASP A 57 -1.78 -8.41 24.14
N ILE A 58 -0.79 -7.64 24.57
CA ILE A 58 0.18 -7.01 23.68
C ILE A 58 1.60 -7.45 24.01
N HIS A 59 2.38 -7.73 22.97
CA HIS A 59 3.75 -8.17 23.05
C HIS A 59 4.63 -7.27 22.18
N TYR A 60 5.75 -6.83 22.75
CA TYR A 60 6.69 -5.94 22.07
C TYR A 60 8.02 -6.64 21.83
N PHE A 61 8.54 -6.51 20.62
CA PHE A 61 9.85 -7.03 20.25
C PHE A 61 10.63 -5.98 19.47
N PHE A 62 11.83 -5.65 19.96
CA PHE A 62 12.79 -4.83 19.22
C PHE A 62 13.77 -5.73 18.46
N ILE A 63 13.97 -5.47 17.17
CA ILE A 63 14.93 -6.17 16.32
C ILE A 63 15.80 -5.17 15.55
N GLU A 64 16.95 -5.61 15.04
CA GLU A 64 17.74 -4.82 14.09
C GLU A 64 16.94 -4.61 12.79
N ASN A 65 17.17 -3.49 12.09
CA ASN A 65 16.41 -3.18 10.87
C ASN A 65 16.65 -4.23 9.76
N VAL A 66 15.66 -5.11 9.59
CA VAL A 66 15.61 -6.18 8.58
C VAL A 66 14.62 -5.86 7.46
N GLY A 67 13.78 -4.83 7.63
CA GLY A 67 12.76 -4.41 6.68
C GLY A 67 11.40 -5.05 6.97
N GLN A 68 10.34 -4.36 6.50
CA GLN A 68 8.94 -4.64 6.87
C GLN A 68 8.49 -6.09 6.66
N GLY A 69 8.88 -6.74 5.56
CA GLY A 69 8.49 -8.13 5.28
C GLY A 69 9.05 -9.11 6.31
N PHE A 70 10.34 -8.98 6.63
CA PHE A 70 11.01 -9.85 7.60
C PHE A 70 10.63 -9.52 9.05
N ALA A 71 10.38 -8.25 9.37
CA ALA A 71 9.81 -7.87 10.67
C ALA A 71 8.44 -8.53 10.90
N ARG A 72 7.58 -8.57 9.87
CA ARG A 72 6.29 -9.30 9.94
C ARG A 72 6.49 -10.80 10.15
N ASN A 73 7.42 -11.43 9.42
CA ASN A 73 7.73 -12.86 9.62
C ASN A 73 8.23 -13.15 11.03
N TYR A 74 9.06 -12.27 11.59
CA TYR A 74 9.49 -12.37 12.97
C TYR A 74 8.28 -12.35 13.91
N GLY A 75 7.35 -11.41 13.73
CA GLY A 75 6.10 -11.37 14.48
C GLY A 75 5.25 -12.63 14.33
N PHE A 76 5.09 -13.15 13.10
CA PHE A 76 4.38 -14.41 12.84
C PHE A 76 5.00 -15.61 13.54
N SER A 77 6.33 -15.62 13.71
CA SER A 77 7.01 -16.69 14.46
C SER A 77 6.71 -16.67 15.96
N LYS A 78 6.27 -15.53 16.50
CA LYS A 78 5.87 -15.35 17.91
C LYS A 78 4.37 -15.52 18.15
N ALA A 79 3.58 -15.41 17.08
CA ALA A 79 2.13 -15.51 17.10
C ALA A 79 1.62 -16.89 17.50
N LYS A 80 0.52 -16.91 18.25
CA LYS A 80 -0.21 -18.10 18.74
C LYS A 80 -1.56 -18.32 18.07
N GLY A 81 -2.12 -17.30 17.42
CA GLY A 81 -3.45 -17.32 16.80
C GLY A 81 -3.59 -18.21 15.57
N ASP A 82 -4.80 -18.69 15.29
CA ASP A 82 -5.12 -19.50 14.11
C ASP A 82 -4.96 -18.72 12.79
N TYR A 83 -5.21 -17.41 12.87
CA TYR A 83 -5.02 -16.45 11.78
C TYR A 83 -4.02 -15.36 12.17
N LEU A 84 -3.16 -15.04 11.21
CA LEU A 84 -2.12 -14.03 11.32
C LEU A 84 -2.57 -12.82 10.49
N ILE A 85 -2.79 -11.68 11.15
CA ILE A 85 -3.26 -10.45 10.53
C ILE A 85 -2.14 -9.43 10.56
N VAL A 86 -1.91 -8.75 9.44
CA VAL A 86 -0.98 -7.63 9.35
C VAL A 86 -1.76 -6.34 9.22
N PHE A 87 -1.40 -5.38 10.06
CA PHE A 87 -1.73 -3.98 9.87
C PHE A 87 -0.45 -3.15 9.84
N ASP A 88 -0.41 -2.17 8.94
CA ASP A 88 0.64 -1.16 8.96
C ASP A 88 0.32 -0.14 10.07
N SER A 89 1.34 0.46 10.69
CA SER A 89 1.18 1.40 11.81
C SER A 89 0.30 2.60 11.48
N ASP A 90 0.17 2.96 10.20
CA ASP A 90 -0.61 4.09 9.69
C ASP A 90 -2.06 3.72 9.35
N THR A 91 -2.58 2.64 9.92
CA THR A 91 -3.98 2.21 9.75
C THR A 91 -4.81 2.39 11.02
N ILE A 92 -6.10 2.67 10.84
CA ILE A 92 -7.10 2.73 11.92
C ILE A 92 -8.16 1.67 11.66
N ILE A 93 -8.41 0.83 12.66
CA ILE A 93 -9.22 -0.38 12.51
C ILE A 93 -10.65 -0.12 13.04
N PRO A 94 -11.70 -0.27 12.21
CA PRO A 94 -13.07 -0.13 12.67
C PRO A 94 -13.43 -1.17 13.75
N PRO A 95 -14.27 -0.82 14.76
CA PRO A 95 -14.64 -1.73 15.86
C PRO A 95 -15.20 -3.10 15.44
N HIS A 96 -15.83 -3.18 14.26
CA HIS A 96 -16.47 -4.38 13.74
C HIS A 96 -15.54 -5.25 12.89
N TYR A 97 -14.30 -4.82 12.62
CA TYR A 97 -13.39 -5.47 11.66
C TYR A 97 -13.23 -6.97 11.94
N LEU A 98 -12.80 -7.34 13.15
CA LEU A 98 -12.52 -8.75 13.48
C LEU A 98 -13.79 -9.59 13.50
N THR A 99 -14.92 -9.03 13.94
CA THR A 99 -16.23 -9.69 13.89
C THR A 99 -16.64 -10.00 12.45
N THR A 100 -16.46 -9.04 11.54
CA THR A 100 -16.73 -9.23 10.10
C THR A 100 -15.84 -10.31 9.50
N VAL A 101 -14.55 -10.29 9.83
CA VAL A 101 -13.59 -11.32 9.38
C VAL A 101 -14.03 -12.69 9.87
N ASP A 102 -14.32 -12.85 11.16
CA ASP A 102 -14.69 -14.15 11.74
C ASP A 102 -15.99 -14.70 11.13
N GLN A 103 -17.00 -13.85 10.97
CA GLN A 103 -18.26 -14.23 10.32
C GLN A 103 -18.03 -14.67 8.87
N ARG A 104 -17.17 -13.96 8.13
CA ARG A 104 -16.85 -14.29 6.74
C ARG A 104 -16.11 -15.63 6.65
N LEU A 105 -15.08 -15.84 7.48
CA LEU A 105 -14.30 -17.07 7.52
C LEU A 105 -15.10 -18.28 8.00
N SER A 106 -16.13 -18.07 8.82
CA SER A 106 -17.08 -19.11 9.25
C SER A 106 -18.06 -19.53 8.16
N ARG A 107 -18.42 -18.62 7.26
CA ARG A 107 -19.27 -18.95 6.09
C ARG A 107 -18.45 -19.53 4.96
N GLU A 108 -17.26 -18.98 4.72
CA GLU A 108 -16.36 -19.41 3.67
C GLU A 108 -14.92 -19.22 4.12
N PHE A 109 -14.22 -20.34 4.30
CA PHE A 109 -12.81 -20.34 4.61
C PHE A 109 -11.98 -19.73 3.47
N LEU A 110 -11.03 -18.87 3.84
CA LEU A 110 -10.04 -18.25 2.94
C LEU A 110 -8.64 -18.41 3.53
N ASP A 111 -7.74 -19.08 2.82
CA ASP A 111 -6.34 -19.21 3.21
C ASP A 111 -5.66 -17.86 3.44
N ALA A 112 -5.98 -16.87 2.60
CA ALA A 112 -5.57 -15.49 2.79
C ALA A 112 -6.68 -14.53 2.36
N TYR A 113 -6.76 -13.39 3.02
CA TYR A 113 -7.72 -12.36 2.70
C TYR A 113 -7.11 -10.97 2.84
N GLY A 114 -7.82 -9.99 2.32
CA GLY A 114 -7.58 -8.60 2.67
C GLY A 114 -8.88 -7.81 2.56
N GLY A 115 -8.81 -6.54 2.88
CA GLY A 115 -9.94 -5.64 2.76
C GLY A 115 -9.55 -4.28 2.17
N PRO A 116 -10.55 -3.47 1.81
CA PRO A 116 -10.29 -2.17 1.18
C PRO A 116 -9.59 -1.21 2.13
N ASP A 117 -8.77 -0.30 1.60
CA ASP A 117 -8.44 0.94 2.30
C ASP A 117 -9.48 2.02 1.99
N ARG A 118 -9.95 2.69 3.03
CA ARG A 118 -10.81 3.88 2.91
C ARG A 118 -10.03 5.12 3.32
N ALA A 119 -10.38 6.24 2.70
CA ALA A 119 -9.93 7.53 3.17
C ALA A 119 -10.74 7.92 4.42
N ASP A 120 -10.06 8.43 5.44
CA ASP A 120 -10.72 9.01 6.60
C ASP A 120 -11.24 10.42 6.27
N ALA A 121 -12.37 10.81 6.85
CA ALA A 121 -12.94 12.14 6.65
C ALA A 121 -11.98 13.27 7.09
N ASN A 122 -11.15 12.98 8.11
CA ASN A 122 -10.20 13.90 8.73
C ASN A 122 -8.87 14.02 7.97
N PHE A 123 -8.73 13.40 6.79
CA PHE A 123 -7.53 13.60 5.98
C PHE A 123 -7.31 15.08 5.66
N THR A 124 -6.05 15.51 5.79
CA THR A 124 -5.63 16.84 5.38
C THR A 124 -5.86 17.05 3.88
N THR A 125 -5.92 18.31 3.45
CA THR A 125 -6.07 18.67 2.03
C THR A 125 -5.02 17.98 1.15
N LEU A 126 -3.78 17.87 1.63
CA LEU A 126 -2.69 17.18 0.94
C LEU A 126 -2.90 15.66 0.90
N GLN A 127 -3.33 15.04 2.00
CA GLN A 127 -3.64 13.61 2.02
C GLN A 127 -4.80 13.26 1.07
N LYS A 128 -5.82 14.11 0.97
CA LYS A 128 -6.92 13.96 0.00
C LYS A 128 -6.40 14.05 -1.44
N ALA A 129 -5.52 15.01 -1.73
CA ALA A 129 -4.88 15.14 -3.04
C ALA A 129 -4.00 13.94 -3.41
N ILE A 130 -3.20 13.42 -2.46
CA ILE A 130 -2.41 12.19 -2.65
C ILE A 130 -3.33 10.98 -2.88
N SER A 131 -4.42 10.87 -2.10
CA SER A 131 -5.40 9.80 -2.29
C SER A 131 -6.04 9.86 -3.69
N TYR A 132 -6.37 11.05 -4.17
CA TYR A 132 -6.85 11.27 -5.53
C TYR A 132 -5.81 10.81 -6.56
N ALA A 133 -4.55 11.28 -6.44
CA ALA A 133 -3.49 10.88 -7.36
C ALA A 133 -3.32 9.35 -7.40
N MET A 134 -3.41 8.67 -6.25
CA MET A 134 -3.26 7.22 -6.17
C MET A 134 -4.43 6.40 -6.71
N THR A 135 -5.61 7.00 -6.91
CA THR A 135 -6.83 6.28 -7.30
C THR A 135 -7.42 6.76 -8.63
N SER A 136 -6.97 7.91 -9.14
CA SER A 136 -7.45 8.47 -10.40
C SER A 136 -7.07 7.60 -11.60
N PHE A 137 -8.00 7.49 -12.55
CA PHE A 137 -7.75 6.80 -13.81
C PHE A 137 -6.62 7.47 -14.60
N PHE A 138 -6.55 8.80 -14.57
CA PHE A 138 -5.58 9.60 -15.33
C PHE A 138 -4.12 9.41 -14.88
N THR A 139 -3.91 8.93 -13.67
CA THR A 139 -2.58 8.77 -13.06
C THR A 139 -2.18 7.32 -12.85
N THR A 140 -3.15 6.39 -12.79
CA THR A 140 -2.90 4.97 -12.52
C THR A 140 -3.44 4.02 -13.59
N GLY A 141 -4.14 4.52 -14.61
CA GLY A 141 -4.84 3.68 -15.59
C GLY A 141 -5.98 2.85 -14.98
N GLY A 142 -6.48 3.22 -13.79
CA GLY A 142 -7.55 2.52 -13.10
C GLY A 142 -7.12 1.24 -12.36
N ILE A 143 -5.81 1.00 -12.21
CA ILE A 143 -5.27 -0.20 -11.53
C ILE A 143 -5.57 -0.16 -10.03
N ARG A 144 -5.56 1.03 -9.41
CA ARG A 144 -5.64 1.21 -7.95
C ARG A 144 -7.02 1.66 -7.42
N GLY A 145 -8.08 1.58 -8.22
CA GLY A 145 -9.40 2.12 -7.87
C GLY A 145 -10.60 1.19 -8.09
N LYS A 146 -10.41 -0.04 -8.55
CA LYS A 146 -11.52 -0.99 -8.78
C LYS A 146 -11.57 -2.04 -7.67
N THR A 147 -12.68 -2.10 -6.96
CA THR A 147 -13.05 -3.17 -6.01
C THR A 147 -13.25 -4.52 -6.72
N LYS A 148 -13.47 -4.50 -8.03
CA LYS A 148 -13.41 -5.67 -8.92
C LYS A 148 -12.20 -5.51 -9.84
N ASN A 149 -11.12 -6.23 -9.55
CA ASN A 149 -10.07 -6.48 -10.53
C ASN A 149 -10.75 -6.89 -11.84
N ALA A 150 -10.54 -6.13 -12.91
CA ALA A 150 -11.03 -6.46 -14.24
C ALA A 150 -10.32 -7.75 -14.72
N GLY A 151 -10.87 -8.90 -14.35
CA GLY A 151 -10.38 -10.24 -14.73
C GLY A 151 -9.19 -10.78 -13.93
N GLY A 152 -8.81 -10.17 -12.80
CA GLY A 152 -7.68 -10.62 -11.97
C GLY A 152 -8.11 -11.28 -10.66
N ALA A 153 -7.49 -12.39 -10.28
CA ALA A 153 -7.63 -12.96 -8.94
C ALA A 153 -7.29 -11.90 -7.86
N PHE A 154 -8.03 -11.91 -6.76
CA PHE A 154 -7.80 -10.98 -5.64
C PHE A 154 -6.37 -11.12 -5.09
N GLN A 155 -5.77 -9.99 -4.70
CA GLN A 155 -4.44 -9.96 -4.09
C GLN A 155 -4.48 -9.12 -2.81
N PRO A 156 -4.30 -9.75 -1.63
CA PRO A 156 -4.22 -9.00 -0.39
C PRO A 156 -2.99 -8.11 -0.34
N ARG A 157 -3.08 -7.01 0.43
CA ARG A 157 -2.04 -5.99 0.57
C ARG A 157 -1.60 -5.94 2.03
N SER A 158 -0.32 -5.73 2.28
CA SER A 158 0.25 -5.86 3.63
C SER A 158 -0.36 -4.93 4.68
N PHE A 159 -0.93 -3.79 4.30
CA PHE A 159 -1.58 -2.88 5.24
C PHE A 159 -2.87 -3.43 5.86
N ASN A 160 -3.49 -4.44 5.23
CA ASN A 160 -4.73 -5.08 5.65
C ASN A 160 -4.82 -6.47 5.02
N MET A 161 -4.00 -7.39 5.52
CA MET A 161 -3.89 -8.77 5.05
C MET A 161 -4.05 -9.71 6.24
N GLY A 162 -4.88 -10.73 6.09
CA GLY A 162 -4.89 -11.86 7.01
C GLY A 162 -4.57 -13.15 6.27
N MET A 163 -3.91 -14.09 6.94
CA MET A 163 -3.66 -15.42 6.41
C MET A 163 -3.73 -16.47 7.51
N SER A 164 -4.11 -17.69 7.13
CA SER A 164 -4.12 -18.81 8.07
C SER A 164 -2.69 -19.14 8.51
N ARG A 165 -2.55 -19.66 9.73
CA ARG A 165 -1.27 -20.16 10.24
C ARG A 165 -0.63 -21.18 9.30
N ARG A 166 -1.45 -22.02 8.67
CA ARG A 166 -1.00 -23.01 7.66
C ARG A 166 -0.28 -22.34 6.50
N VAL A 167 -0.84 -21.26 5.96
CA VAL A 167 -0.19 -20.51 4.86
C VAL A 167 1.20 -20.03 5.28
N PHE A 168 1.34 -19.46 6.48
CA PHE A 168 2.65 -19.02 6.96
C PHE A 168 3.63 -20.20 7.12
N GLN A 169 3.19 -21.33 7.66
CA GLN A 169 4.02 -22.52 7.86
C GLN A 169 4.50 -23.12 6.53
N GLU A 170 3.65 -23.15 5.51
CA GLU A 170 3.97 -23.73 4.20
C GLU A 170 4.79 -22.76 3.31
N THR A 171 4.62 -21.45 3.49
CA THR A 171 5.23 -20.43 2.61
C THR A 171 6.42 -19.69 3.23
N GLY A 172 6.60 -19.76 4.55
CA GLY A 172 7.56 -18.94 5.29
C GLY A 172 7.21 -17.45 5.38
N GLY A 173 6.01 -17.05 4.96
CA GLY A 173 5.58 -15.65 4.96
C GLY A 173 6.25 -14.84 3.84
N PHE A 174 6.69 -13.61 4.13
CA PHE A 174 7.27 -12.69 3.16
C PHE A 174 8.71 -13.07 2.78
N ALA A 175 9.00 -13.33 1.51
CA ALA A 175 10.33 -13.78 1.07
C ALA A 175 11.29 -12.62 0.72
N LYS A 176 10.85 -11.36 0.83
CA LYS A 176 11.59 -10.19 0.35
C LYS A 176 11.68 -9.11 1.43
N ARG A 177 12.86 -8.50 1.53
CA ARG A 177 13.11 -7.30 2.35
C ARG A 177 12.43 -6.05 1.78
N ASP A 178 12.63 -5.81 0.48
CA ASP A 178 12.19 -4.57 -0.16
C ASP A 178 10.71 -4.57 -0.50
N MET A 179 10.22 -3.38 -0.80
CA MET A 179 8.85 -3.10 -1.20
C MET A 179 8.35 -4.04 -2.29
N GLY A 180 7.11 -4.52 -2.12
CA GLY A 180 6.45 -5.46 -3.01
C GLY A 180 6.42 -6.88 -2.50
N GLU A 181 6.82 -7.09 -1.24
CA GLU A 181 6.75 -8.36 -0.53
C GLU A 181 5.31 -8.92 -0.46
N ASP A 182 4.30 -8.05 -0.39
CA ASP A 182 2.89 -8.44 -0.47
C ASP A 182 2.49 -8.92 -1.86
N ILE A 183 3.04 -8.30 -2.90
CA ILE A 183 2.81 -8.70 -4.29
C ILE A 183 3.49 -10.05 -4.57
N GLU A 184 4.72 -10.23 -4.11
CA GLU A 184 5.49 -11.47 -4.19
C GLU A 184 4.75 -12.62 -3.50
N LEU A 185 4.37 -12.44 -2.22
CA LEU A 185 3.64 -13.46 -1.47
C LEU A 185 2.34 -13.82 -2.18
N GLY A 186 1.55 -12.84 -2.61
CA GLY A 186 0.31 -13.14 -3.33
C GLY A 186 0.50 -13.81 -4.70
N ILE A 187 1.67 -13.67 -5.35
CA ILE A 187 2.01 -14.47 -6.54
C ILE A 187 2.20 -15.94 -6.14
N ARG A 188 3.03 -16.21 -5.11
CA ARG A 188 3.24 -17.57 -4.59
C ARG A 188 1.95 -18.22 -4.13
N LEU A 189 1.10 -17.47 -3.43
CA LEU A 189 -0.19 -17.99 -2.97
C LEU A 189 -1.08 -18.41 -4.15
N ARG A 190 -1.07 -17.65 -5.26
CA ARG A 190 -1.80 -18.05 -6.48
C ARG A 190 -1.21 -19.28 -7.16
N SER A 191 0.11 -19.35 -7.30
CA SER A 191 0.75 -20.51 -7.96
C SER A 191 0.52 -21.81 -7.21
N HIS A 192 0.24 -21.75 -5.91
CA HIS A 192 -0.10 -22.90 -5.07
C HIS A 192 -1.62 -23.08 -4.84
N ASN A 193 -2.47 -22.37 -5.58
CA ASN A 193 -3.94 -22.49 -5.54
C ASN A 193 -4.57 -22.27 -4.14
N TYR A 194 -3.96 -21.44 -3.29
CA TYR A 194 -4.58 -21.04 -2.03
C TYR A 194 -5.87 -20.25 -2.27
N ARG A 195 -6.87 -20.45 -1.41
CA ARG A 195 -8.16 -19.75 -1.48
C ARG A 195 -8.01 -18.32 -0.97
N MET A 196 -7.90 -17.38 -1.89
CA MET A 196 -7.80 -15.97 -1.54
C MET A 196 -9.09 -15.20 -1.80
N GLY A 197 -9.44 -14.25 -0.92
CA GLY A 197 -10.67 -13.47 -1.10
C GLY A 197 -10.61 -12.06 -0.50
N LEU A 198 -11.32 -11.12 -1.13
CA LEU A 198 -11.60 -9.82 -0.56
C LEU A 198 -12.74 -9.97 0.46
N ILE A 199 -12.59 -9.36 1.63
CA ILE A 199 -13.69 -9.14 2.59
C ILE A 199 -14.06 -7.66 2.53
N PRO A 200 -15.10 -7.26 1.76
CA PRO A 200 -15.39 -5.86 1.46
C PRO A 200 -15.66 -5.01 2.71
N ASP A 201 -16.25 -5.62 3.73
CA ASP A 201 -16.62 -4.97 4.98
C ASP A 201 -15.50 -5.01 6.03
N ALA A 202 -14.39 -5.71 5.79
CA ALA A 202 -13.19 -5.67 6.62
C ALA A 202 -12.24 -4.56 6.15
N TYR A 203 -12.75 -3.34 6.00
CA TYR A 203 -11.97 -2.20 5.55
C TYR A 203 -11.16 -1.57 6.70
N VAL A 204 -10.10 -0.85 6.35
CA VAL A 204 -9.31 -0.03 7.28
C VAL A 204 -9.23 1.40 6.78
N TYR A 205 -9.03 2.37 7.68
CA TYR A 205 -8.66 3.72 7.25
C TYR A 205 -7.14 3.81 7.18
N HIS A 206 -6.59 4.05 6.00
CA HIS A 206 -5.14 4.03 5.78
C HIS A 206 -4.64 5.45 5.51
N LYS A 207 -3.88 6.01 6.46
CA LYS A 207 -3.40 7.39 6.35
C LYS A 207 -2.50 7.53 5.13
N ARG A 208 -2.72 8.59 4.35
CA ARG A 208 -1.81 8.94 3.25
C ARG A 208 -0.59 9.68 3.79
N ARG A 209 0.49 9.65 3.02
CA ARG A 209 1.73 10.36 3.34
C ARG A 209 1.46 11.85 3.58
N GLY A 210 2.12 12.41 4.59
CA GLY A 210 1.93 13.82 4.99
C GLY A 210 2.73 14.82 4.17
N THR A 211 3.67 14.38 3.32
CA THR A 211 4.53 15.26 2.52
C THR A 211 4.71 14.73 1.09
N PHE A 212 4.97 15.62 0.13
CA PHE A 212 5.33 15.21 -1.23
C PHE A 212 6.65 14.46 -1.30
N ARG A 213 7.60 14.74 -0.39
CA ARG A 213 8.89 14.04 -0.35
C ARG A 213 8.71 12.57 0.00
N ASP A 214 7.89 12.27 1.01
CA ASP A 214 7.64 10.89 1.42
C ASP A 214 6.75 10.18 0.39
N PHE A 215 5.81 10.90 -0.22
CA PHE A 215 5.03 10.39 -1.32
C PHE A 215 5.92 10.03 -2.52
N TRP A 216 6.85 10.90 -2.92
CA TRP A 216 7.83 10.63 -3.98
C TRP A 216 8.62 9.36 -3.71
N LYS A 217 9.22 9.23 -2.51
CA LYS A 217 9.99 8.03 -2.12
C LYS A 217 9.15 6.76 -2.28
N GLN A 218 7.87 6.82 -1.86
CA GLN A 218 6.93 5.71 -1.96
C GLN A 218 6.65 5.33 -3.42
N VAL A 219 6.24 6.28 -4.26
CA VAL A 219 5.89 5.98 -5.66
C VAL A 219 7.11 5.60 -6.50
N HIS A 220 8.27 6.18 -6.20
CA HIS A 220 9.53 5.82 -6.85
C HIS A 220 9.91 4.38 -6.55
N SER A 221 9.75 3.95 -5.29
CA SER A 221 9.94 2.55 -4.94
C SER A 221 8.92 1.64 -5.65
N PHE A 222 7.65 2.04 -5.80
CA PHE A 222 6.67 1.26 -6.58
C PHE A 222 7.09 1.06 -8.05
N GLY A 223 7.67 2.09 -8.69
CA GLY A 223 8.19 1.99 -10.05
C GLY A 223 9.31 0.95 -10.17
N ARG A 224 10.25 0.96 -9.23
CA ARG A 224 11.39 0.02 -9.17
C ARG A 224 10.94 -1.42 -8.92
N THR A 225 10.04 -1.61 -7.96
CA THR A 225 9.56 -2.93 -7.51
C THR A 225 9.01 -3.78 -8.66
N ARG A 226 8.44 -3.18 -9.72
CA ARG A 226 7.88 -3.96 -10.84
C ARG A 226 8.91 -4.80 -11.57
N PHE A 227 10.09 -4.25 -11.84
CA PHE A 227 11.17 -4.99 -12.47
C PHE A 227 11.74 -6.05 -11.54
N LEU A 228 11.94 -5.70 -10.27
CA LEU A 228 12.43 -6.65 -9.26
C LEU A 228 11.49 -7.86 -9.06
N LEU A 229 10.18 -7.67 -9.19
CA LEU A 229 9.22 -8.78 -9.11
C LEU A 229 9.23 -9.65 -10.37
N ASP A 230 9.39 -9.04 -11.55
CA ASP A 230 9.50 -9.78 -12.81
C ASP A 230 10.78 -10.60 -12.88
N GLU A 231 11.89 -10.10 -12.32
CA GLU A 231 13.14 -10.85 -12.15
C GLU A 231 12.98 -12.06 -11.21
N LEU A 232 12.21 -11.92 -10.12
CA LEU A 232 11.97 -13.00 -9.15
C LEU A 232 11.02 -14.08 -9.69
N HIS A 233 10.11 -13.72 -10.60
CA HIS A 233 9.15 -14.64 -11.19
C HIS A 233 9.14 -14.55 -12.73
N PRO A 234 10.23 -14.99 -13.39
CA PRO A 234 10.35 -14.88 -14.83
C PRO A 234 9.25 -15.68 -15.54
N GLY A 235 8.72 -15.13 -16.63
CA GLY A 235 7.69 -15.79 -17.45
C GLY A 235 6.24 -15.49 -17.05
N LEU A 236 5.99 -14.81 -15.92
CA LEU A 236 4.62 -14.41 -15.52
C LEU A 236 4.11 -13.11 -16.18
N GLY A 237 4.96 -12.40 -16.91
CA GLY A 237 4.58 -11.17 -17.62
C GLY A 237 4.01 -10.10 -16.68
N LEU A 238 4.67 -9.85 -15.55
CA LEU A 238 4.15 -8.98 -14.49
C LEU A 238 4.13 -7.50 -14.90
N ILE A 239 4.96 -7.13 -15.88
CA ILE A 239 5.02 -5.78 -16.44
C ILE A 239 4.03 -5.67 -17.61
N LYS A 240 2.90 -5.00 -17.35
CA LYS A 240 1.88 -4.67 -18.34
C LYS A 240 2.19 -3.31 -19.02
N PRO A 241 1.74 -3.07 -20.26
CA PRO A 241 1.95 -1.79 -20.96
C PRO A 241 1.48 -0.56 -20.15
N VAL A 242 0.38 -0.70 -19.41
CA VAL A 242 -0.15 0.38 -18.54
C VAL A 242 0.85 0.81 -17.45
N HIS A 243 1.78 -0.06 -17.04
CA HIS A 243 2.82 0.28 -16.07
C HIS A 243 3.89 1.21 -16.66
N ALA A 244 4.05 1.25 -17.99
CA ALA A 244 5.02 2.13 -18.66
C ALA A 244 4.48 3.55 -18.86
N PHE A 245 3.19 3.80 -18.68
CA PHE A 245 2.57 5.13 -18.87
C PHE A 245 3.28 6.25 -18.09
N PRO A 246 3.60 6.11 -16.79
CA PRO A 246 4.33 7.15 -16.06
C PRO A 246 5.75 7.39 -16.61
N ALA A 247 6.42 6.35 -17.11
CA ALA A 247 7.74 6.50 -17.73
C ALA A 247 7.64 7.28 -19.06
N PHE A 248 6.63 7.00 -19.90
CA PHE A 248 6.36 7.78 -21.10
C PHE A 248 6.03 9.24 -20.76
N PHE A 249 5.27 9.49 -19.69
CA PHE A 249 4.97 10.85 -19.24
C PHE A 249 6.24 11.62 -18.84
N VAL A 250 7.15 10.99 -18.09
CA VAL A 250 8.45 11.60 -17.73
C VAL A 250 9.26 11.95 -18.97
N VAL A 251 9.37 11.00 -19.90
CA VAL A 251 10.09 11.19 -21.16
C VAL A 251 9.45 12.32 -21.97
N PHE A 252 8.13 12.30 -22.15
CA PHE A 252 7.36 13.34 -22.83
C PHE A 252 7.66 14.72 -22.25
N CYS A 253 7.54 14.90 -20.93
CA CYS A 253 7.84 16.17 -20.27
C CYS A 253 9.31 16.61 -20.46
N GLY A 254 10.25 15.66 -20.42
CA GLY A 254 11.68 15.94 -20.66
C GLY A 254 11.99 16.42 -22.09
N PHE A 255 11.20 16.00 -23.08
CA PHE A 255 11.37 16.42 -24.48
C PHE A 255 10.72 17.77 -24.81
N ILE A 256 9.81 18.30 -23.97
CA ILE A 256 9.11 19.56 -24.25
C ILE A 256 10.11 20.70 -24.55
N PRO A 257 11.13 20.98 -23.70
CA PRO A 257 12.07 22.07 -23.98
C PRO A 257 12.90 21.83 -25.25
N LEU A 258 13.16 20.57 -25.62
CA LEU A 258 13.92 20.23 -26.81
C LEU A 258 13.14 20.54 -28.09
N TRP A 259 11.82 20.37 -28.08
CA TRP A 259 10.97 20.72 -29.21
C TRP A 259 10.98 22.21 -29.54
N TYR A 260 11.24 23.08 -28.57
CA TYR A 260 11.37 24.51 -28.83
C TYR A 260 12.48 24.80 -29.85
N PHE A 261 13.61 24.11 -29.73
CA PHE A 261 14.76 24.27 -30.62
C PHE A 261 14.69 23.41 -31.88
N ALA A 262 14.11 22.21 -31.79
CA ALA A 262 14.05 21.28 -32.91
C ALA A 262 12.90 21.60 -33.88
N PHE A 263 11.69 21.85 -33.36
CA PHE A 263 10.50 22.09 -34.17
C PHE A 263 9.38 22.77 -33.34
N SER A 264 9.32 24.11 -33.39
CA SER A 264 8.44 24.93 -32.55
C SER A 264 6.95 24.52 -32.53
N PRO A 265 6.32 24.04 -33.63
CA PRO A 265 4.94 23.56 -33.55
C PRO A 265 4.73 22.42 -32.54
N PHE A 266 5.69 21.51 -32.40
CA PHE A 266 5.60 20.41 -31.42
C PHE A 266 5.73 20.89 -29.98
N PHE A 267 6.46 21.98 -29.73
CA PHE A 267 6.51 22.61 -28.41
C PHE A 267 5.12 23.08 -27.99
N TRP A 268 4.44 23.85 -28.84
CA TRP A 268 3.10 24.37 -28.55
C TRP A 268 2.04 23.28 -28.43
N ILE A 269 2.08 22.26 -29.31
CA ILE A 269 1.20 21.09 -29.21
C ILE A 269 1.44 20.36 -27.89
N SER A 270 2.70 20.16 -27.49
CA SER A 270 3.02 19.48 -26.23
C SER A 270 2.54 20.25 -25.02
N LEU A 271 2.68 21.59 -25.02
CA LEU A 271 2.11 22.44 -23.98
C LEU A 271 0.58 22.39 -23.94
N ALA A 272 -0.09 22.36 -25.09
CA ALA A 272 -1.54 22.24 -25.15
C ALA A 272 -2.02 20.89 -24.59
N VAL A 273 -1.34 19.79 -24.93
CA VAL A 273 -1.63 18.45 -24.38
C VAL A 273 -1.41 18.42 -22.87
N LEU A 274 -0.29 18.99 -22.39
CA LEU A 274 -0.02 19.07 -20.95
C LEU A 274 -1.05 19.94 -20.21
N GLY A 275 -1.44 21.06 -20.81
CA GLY A 275 -2.48 21.95 -20.27
C GLY A 275 -3.84 21.26 -20.17
N LEU A 276 -4.24 20.51 -21.21
CA LEU A 276 -5.45 19.70 -21.18
C LEU A 276 -5.39 18.62 -20.08
N PHE A 277 -4.25 17.96 -19.92
CA PHE A 277 -4.06 16.96 -18.88
C PHE A 277 -4.17 17.56 -17.47
N VAL A 278 -3.51 18.70 -17.22
CA VAL A 278 -3.60 19.45 -15.95
C VAL A 278 -5.04 19.90 -15.68
N GLY A 279 -5.73 20.45 -16.69
CA GLY A 279 -7.12 20.86 -16.59
C GLY A 279 -8.05 19.69 -16.27
N THR A 280 -7.81 18.53 -16.89
CA THR A 280 -8.58 17.30 -16.63
C THR A 280 -8.39 16.82 -15.19
N ILE A 281 -7.14 16.78 -14.70
CA ILE A 281 -6.86 16.44 -13.29
C ILE A 281 -7.56 17.39 -12.33
N PHE A 282 -7.48 18.69 -12.61
CA PHE A 282 -8.10 19.71 -11.76
C PHE A 282 -9.62 19.53 -11.70
N LEU A 283 -10.29 19.42 -12.85
CA LEU A 283 -11.75 19.28 -12.94
C LEU A 283 -12.22 17.97 -12.31
N ASP A 284 -11.58 16.83 -12.61
CA ASP A 284 -11.95 15.54 -12.02
C ASP A 284 -11.75 15.52 -10.50
N SER A 285 -10.65 16.09 -10.00
CA SER A 285 -10.40 16.23 -8.57
C SER A 285 -11.41 17.16 -7.90
N LEU A 286 -11.79 18.27 -8.55
CA LEU A 286 -12.76 19.23 -8.04
C LEU A 286 -14.15 18.59 -7.92
N VAL A 287 -14.59 17.84 -8.93
CA VAL A 287 -15.87 17.12 -8.91
C VAL A 287 -15.90 16.08 -7.79
N LYS A 288 -14.82 15.30 -7.61
CA LYS A 288 -14.76 14.23 -6.61
C LYS A 288 -14.63 14.72 -5.17
N ASN A 289 -13.77 15.72 -4.94
CA ASN A 289 -13.45 16.19 -3.59
C ASN A 289 -14.24 17.42 -3.17
N LYS A 290 -14.92 18.10 -4.10
CA LYS A 290 -15.69 19.34 -3.86
C LYS A 290 -14.87 20.43 -3.14
N SER A 291 -13.58 20.52 -3.45
CA SER A 291 -12.65 21.45 -2.82
C SER A 291 -11.61 21.96 -3.81
N LEU A 292 -11.55 23.29 -3.96
CA LEU A 292 -10.56 23.96 -4.82
C LEU A 292 -9.13 23.71 -4.33
N ALA A 293 -8.90 23.77 -3.02
CA ALA A 293 -7.59 23.54 -2.43
C ALA A 293 -7.09 22.10 -2.71
N VAL A 294 -7.98 21.11 -2.61
CA VAL A 294 -7.65 19.72 -2.98
C VAL A 294 -7.38 19.62 -4.48
N ALA A 295 -8.19 20.26 -5.34
CA ALA A 295 -8.00 20.23 -6.79
C ALA A 295 -6.64 20.78 -7.24
N PHE A 296 -6.17 21.90 -6.67
CA PHE A 296 -4.84 22.44 -6.94
C PHE A 296 -3.73 21.50 -6.45
N LEU A 297 -3.83 21.00 -5.22
CA LEU A 297 -2.83 20.08 -4.68
C LEU A 297 -2.80 18.74 -5.44
N SER A 298 -3.92 18.28 -5.98
CA SER A 298 -4.03 17.07 -6.79
C SER A 298 -3.20 17.14 -8.07
N ILE A 299 -3.01 18.33 -8.65
CA ILE A 299 -2.08 18.52 -9.78
C ILE A 299 -0.66 18.17 -9.32
N GLY A 300 -0.18 18.83 -8.25
CA GLY A 300 1.15 18.57 -7.68
C GLY A 300 1.33 17.10 -7.29
N ALA A 301 0.36 16.51 -6.60
CA ALA A 301 0.37 15.10 -6.23
C ALA A 301 0.44 14.18 -7.47
N SER A 302 -0.33 14.47 -8.52
CA SER A 302 -0.32 13.68 -9.75
C SER A 302 1.04 13.72 -10.45
N PHE A 303 1.70 14.88 -10.49
CA PHE A 303 3.06 15.00 -11.02
C PHE A 303 4.07 14.24 -10.17
N VAL A 304 4.01 14.38 -8.83
CA VAL A 304 4.88 13.60 -7.92
C VAL A 304 4.69 12.11 -8.15
N GLN A 305 3.44 11.64 -8.33
CA GLN A 305 3.15 10.25 -8.62
C GLN A 305 3.75 9.79 -9.96
N LEU A 306 3.48 10.52 -11.04
CA LEU A 306 3.90 10.15 -12.39
C LEU A 306 5.41 10.20 -12.54
N PHE A 307 6.04 11.28 -12.07
CA PHE A 307 7.49 11.43 -12.11
C PHE A 307 8.19 10.46 -11.18
N GLY A 308 7.72 10.33 -9.93
CA GLY A 308 8.35 9.45 -8.97
C GLY A 308 8.28 8.00 -9.44
N TYR A 309 7.08 7.51 -9.79
CA TYR A 309 6.95 6.16 -10.36
C TYR A 309 7.72 6.01 -11.66
N GLY A 310 7.57 6.94 -12.61
CA GLY A 310 8.18 6.88 -13.94
C GLY A 310 9.70 6.84 -13.90
N THR A 311 10.33 7.67 -13.07
CA THR A 311 11.79 7.66 -12.88
C THR A 311 12.27 6.38 -12.21
N GLY A 312 11.55 5.87 -11.20
CA GLY A 312 11.85 4.57 -10.59
C GLY A 312 11.74 3.41 -11.57
N PHE A 313 10.73 3.43 -12.43
CA PHE A 313 10.52 2.46 -13.50
C PHE A 313 11.63 2.51 -14.56
N LEU A 314 11.96 3.71 -15.05
CA LEU A 314 13.03 3.92 -16.03
C LEU A 314 14.41 3.48 -15.50
N ARG A 315 14.70 3.76 -14.24
CA ARG A 315 15.98 3.40 -13.61
C ARG A 315 16.23 1.89 -13.63
N GLU A 316 15.27 1.09 -13.17
CA GLU A 316 15.44 -0.37 -13.16
C GLU A 316 15.27 -0.96 -14.56
N GLY A 317 14.42 -0.37 -15.41
CA GLY A 317 14.29 -0.76 -16.81
C GLY A 317 15.60 -0.60 -17.58
N ALA A 318 16.32 0.51 -17.38
CA ALA A 318 17.64 0.73 -17.98
C ALA A 318 18.67 -0.29 -17.46
N ARG A 319 18.69 -0.58 -16.15
CA ARG A 319 19.57 -1.60 -15.53
C ARG A 319 19.36 -3.02 -16.08
N ARG A 320 18.19 -3.31 -16.65
CA ARG A 320 17.89 -4.61 -17.25
C ARG A 320 18.38 -4.72 -18.70
N ILE A 321 18.48 -3.60 -19.40
CA ILE A 321 18.87 -3.54 -20.82
C ILE A 321 20.39 -3.38 -20.96
N PHE A 322 21.01 -2.60 -20.08
CA PHE A 322 22.44 -2.29 -20.04
C PHE A 322 23.11 -2.95 -18.84
#